data_AF-A0A0C3QII3-F1
#
_entry.id   AF-A0A0C3QII3-F1
#
_cell.length_a   1.000
_cell.length_b   1.000
_cell.length_c   1.000
_cell.angle_alpha   90.00
_cell.angle_beta   90.00
_cell.angle_gamma   90.00
#
_symmetry.space_group_name_H-M   'P 1'
#
loop_
_entity.id
_entity.type
_entity.pdbx_description
1 polymer ?
#
loop_
_entity_poly.entity_id
_entity_poly.type
_entity_poly.pdbx_seq_one_letter_code
_entity_poly.pdbx_strand_id
1 'polypeptide(L)'
;MSLVLPEVRYFVDRTRWEPNEWEIGLGICCLPVLETIRPFPNLISLRLGGGSTRFAFMAGNPSDPQNLNNLHRLQGALEGLPMLRSLTLDCVDLENGGQLNCLSKTCPELECLSLVRCTGYTLVELRLIVERRKALRETDSLRRLAVHGMFDNWRTLSEREAMLWLTGEWNRYFIFKPESGREEAGGSYISAVMDLI
;
A
#
# COMPACT_ATOMS: atom_id res chain seq x y z
N MET A 1 -18.80 10.26 -21.29
CA MET A 1 -17.99 11.46 -20.97
C MET A 1 -16.81 11.00 -20.13
N SER A 2 -15.57 11.25 -20.59
CA SER A 2 -14.35 10.97 -19.84
C SER A 2 -13.87 12.26 -19.18
N LEU A 3 -13.71 12.24 -17.85
CA LEU A 3 -13.14 13.36 -17.11
C LEU A 3 -11.61 13.24 -17.23
N VAL A 4 -11.01 13.95 -18.18
CA VAL A 4 -9.55 14.02 -18.31
C VAL A 4 -9.06 15.06 -17.32
N LEU A 5 -8.31 14.63 -16.30
CA LEU A 5 -7.70 15.52 -15.31
C LEU A 5 -6.16 15.51 -15.49
N PRO A 6 -5.63 16.26 -16.47
CA PRO A 6 -4.22 16.17 -16.89
C PRO A 6 -3.23 16.66 -15.83
N GLU A 7 -3.70 17.37 -14.80
CA GLU A 7 -2.88 18.01 -13.78
C GLU A 7 -2.94 17.34 -12.40
N VAL A 8 -3.64 16.20 -12.28
CA VAL A 8 -3.69 15.50 -10.99
C VAL A 8 -2.35 14.84 -10.73
N ARG A 9 -1.58 15.47 -9.84
CA ARG A 9 -0.29 14.96 -9.37
C ARG A 9 -0.41 14.18 -8.07
N TYR A 10 -1.39 14.50 -7.23
CA TYR A 10 -1.48 13.96 -5.88
C TYR A 10 -2.90 13.50 -5.54
N PHE A 11 -3.02 12.25 -5.14
CA PHE A 11 -3.95 11.84 -4.10
C PHE A 11 -3.12 11.80 -2.81
N VAL A 12 -3.40 12.72 -1.88
CA VAL A 12 -2.55 13.03 -0.70
C VAL A 12 -2.27 11.76 0.15
N ASP A 13 -1.19 11.79 0.95
CA ASP A 13 -0.67 10.68 1.77
C ASP A 13 -1.02 10.77 3.27
N ARG A 14 -1.68 9.72 3.78
CA ARG A 14 -2.25 9.61 5.13
C ARG A 14 -1.22 9.53 6.27
N THR A 15 0.06 9.78 5.99
CA THR A 15 1.10 9.80 7.04
C THR A 15 0.94 10.96 8.02
N ARG A 16 0.12 11.99 7.70
CA ARG A 16 -0.36 13.00 8.66
C ARG A 16 -1.80 12.69 9.08
N TRP A 17 -1.95 12.28 10.34
CA TRP A 17 -3.24 12.17 11.04
C TRP A 17 -3.82 13.57 11.34
N GLU A 18 -4.07 14.38 10.33
CA GLU A 18 -4.87 15.59 10.50
C GLU A 18 -6.32 15.26 10.12
N PRO A 19 -7.27 15.29 11.07
CA PRO A 19 -8.65 14.80 10.88
C PRO A 19 -9.49 15.59 9.85
N ASN A 20 -8.92 16.61 9.21
CA ASN A 20 -9.61 17.53 8.31
C ASN A 20 -9.13 17.46 6.85
N GLU A 21 -8.11 16.66 6.52
CA GLU A 21 -7.65 16.47 5.14
C GLU A 21 -8.11 15.10 4.62
N TRP A 22 -9.36 15.03 4.15
CA TRP A 22 -9.90 13.83 3.54
C TRP A 22 -9.30 13.65 2.14
N GLU A 23 -8.35 12.74 2.04
CA GLU A 23 -7.73 12.36 0.77
C GLU A 23 -8.74 11.63 -0.10
N ILE A 24 -8.77 11.96 -1.39
CA ILE A 24 -9.56 11.22 -2.36
C ILE A 24 -8.83 9.90 -2.64
N GLY A 25 -9.21 8.83 -1.94
CA GLY A 25 -8.84 7.48 -2.31
C GLY A 25 -9.72 6.98 -3.45
N LEU A 26 -9.12 6.27 -4.42
CA LEU A 26 -9.88 5.55 -5.44
C LEU A 26 -10.23 4.16 -4.92
N GLY A 27 -11.46 3.71 -5.14
CA GLY A 27 -11.80 2.32 -4.86
C GLY A 27 -11.03 1.38 -5.79
N ILE A 28 -10.66 0.19 -5.33
CA ILE A 28 -10.08 -0.83 -6.22
C ILE A 28 -11.05 -1.30 -7.32
N CYS A 29 -12.35 -1.02 -7.16
CA CYS A 29 -13.33 -1.13 -8.25
C CYS A 29 -13.02 -0.22 -9.46
N CYS A 30 -12.14 0.77 -9.32
CA CYS A 30 -11.68 1.64 -10.39
C CYS A 30 -10.49 1.06 -11.19
N LEU A 31 -9.88 -0.05 -10.76
CA LEU A 31 -8.73 -0.66 -11.45
C LEU A 31 -9.00 -0.99 -12.93
N PRO A 32 -10.15 -1.59 -13.32
CA PRO A 32 -10.45 -1.82 -14.74
C PRO A 32 -10.46 -0.54 -15.57
N VAL A 33 -10.96 0.55 -14.98
CA VAL A 33 -11.04 1.85 -15.66
C VAL A 33 -9.65 2.46 -15.79
N LEU A 34 -8.82 2.39 -14.74
CA LEU A 34 -7.44 2.87 -14.77
C LEU A 34 -6.60 2.12 -15.81
N GLU A 35 -6.73 0.79 -15.87
CA GLU A 35 -6.06 -0.07 -16.85
C GLU A 35 -6.45 0.30 -18.30
N THR A 36 -7.74 0.54 -18.53
CA THR A 36 -8.28 0.80 -19.87
C THR A 36 -8.01 2.22 -20.36
N ILE A 37 -8.27 3.22 -19.51
CA ILE A 37 -8.26 4.64 -19.93
C ILE A 37 -6.88 5.27 -19.75
N ARG A 38 -6.07 4.78 -18.78
CA ARG A 38 -4.77 5.34 -18.41
C ARG A 38 -4.77 6.88 -18.26
N PRO A 39 -5.72 7.46 -17.49
CA PRO A 39 -6.03 8.89 -17.58
C PRO A 39 -4.99 9.82 -16.93
N PHE A 40 -4.07 9.30 -16.10
CA PHE A 40 -3.22 10.13 -15.22
C PHE A 40 -1.72 9.84 -15.38
N PRO A 41 -1.10 10.12 -16.54
CA PRO A 41 0.31 9.80 -16.78
C PRO A 41 1.28 10.54 -15.84
N ASN A 42 0.86 11.71 -15.33
CA ASN A 42 1.65 12.56 -14.43
C ASN A 42 1.33 12.33 -12.94
N LEU A 43 0.59 11.27 -12.61
CA LEU A 43 0.20 10.99 -11.23
C LEU A 43 1.42 10.56 -10.41
N ILE A 44 1.67 11.27 -9.30
CA ILE A 44 2.82 11.03 -8.42
C ILE A 44 2.40 10.20 -7.20
N SER A 45 1.20 10.41 -6.68
CA SER A 45 0.69 9.69 -5.50
C SER A 45 -0.69 9.11 -5.77
N LEU A 46 -0.86 7.82 -5.48
CA LEU A 46 -2.11 7.09 -5.64
C LEU A 46 -2.46 6.36 -4.35
N ARG A 47 -3.72 6.51 -3.93
CA ARG A 47 -4.30 5.72 -2.84
C ARG A 47 -5.45 4.87 -3.37
N LEU A 48 -5.34 3.56 -3.18
CA LEU A 48 -6.35 2.58 -3.54
C LEU A 48 -6.99 2.00 -2.27
N GLY A 49 -8.29 2.17 -2.14
CA GLY A 49 -9.09 1.64 -1.04
C GLY A 49 -9.86 0.39 -1.43
N GLY A 50 -9.85 -0.65 -0.59
CA GLY A 50 -10.86 -1.71 -0.62
C GLY A 50 -12.22 -1.09 -0.33
N GLY A 51 -13.22 -1.39 -1.17
CA GLY A 51 -14.52 -0.73 -1.15
C GLY A 51 -15.18 -0.74 0.23
N SER A 52 -15.62 0.45 0.66
CA SER A 52 -16.50 0.66 1.81
C SER A 52 -17.91 0.92 1.30
N THR A 53 -18.89 0.11 1.69
CA THR A 53 -20.29 0.56 1.65
C THR A 53 -20.63 1.22 2.97
N ARG A 54 -20.30 2.51 3.07
CA ARG A 54 -20.91 3.54 3.92
C ARG A 54 -20.71 3.53 5.44
N PHE A 55 -20.24 2.45 6.07
CA PHE A 55 -19.87 2.48 7.50
C PHE A 55 -18.72 1.51 7.78
N ALA A 56 -17.48 1.99 7.72
CA ALA A 56 -16.28 1.21 8.11
C ALA A 56 -15.55 1.88 9.29
N PHE A 57 -16.30 2.30 10.32
CA PHE A 57 -15.66 2.70 11.58
C PHE A 57 -15.05 1.50 12.32
N MET A 58 -15.39 0.26 11.96
CA MET A 58 -14.68 -0.94 12.41
C MET A 58 -14.71 -1.98 11.29
N ALA A 59 -13.53 -2.36 10.78
CA ALA A 59 -13.31 -3.40 9.76
C ALA A 59 -14.14 -3.27 8.46
N GLY A 60 -13.58 -2.59 7.44
CA GLY A 60 -13.97 -2.89 6.06
C GLY A 60 -13.78 -4.39 5.82
N ASN A 61 -14.70 -5.05 5.11
CA ASN A 61 -14.56 -6.47 4.81
C ASN A 61 -13.49 -6.62 3.71
N PRO A 62 -12.23 -7.00 4.03
CA PRO A 62 -11.21 -7.22 3.01
C PRO A 62 -11.67 -8.27 2.00
N SER A 63 -12.55 -9.19 2.41
CA SER A 63 -13.13 -10.26 1.62
C SER A 63 -14.37 -9.88 0.80
N ASP A 64 -14.63 -8.59 0.54
CA ASP A 64 -15.67 -8.20 -0.43
C ASP A 64 -15.35 -8.86 -1.79
N PRO A 65 -16.25 -9.65 -2.39
CA PRO A 65 -16.02 -10.28 -3.69
C PRO A 65 -15.64 -9.30 -4.79
N GLN A 66 -16.11 -8.05 -4.73
CA GLN A 66 -15.73 -7.01 -5.70
C GLN A 66 -14.28 -6.54 -5.53
N ASN A 67 -13.73 -6.62 -4.32
CA ASN A 67 -12.33 -6.30 -4.05
C ASN A 67 -11.40 -7.35 -4.67
N LEU A 68 -11.70 -8.63 -4.42
CA LEU A 68 -10.96 -9.78 -4.94
C LEU A 68 -10.95 -9.79 -6.47
N ASN A 69 -12.12 -9.57 -7.08
CA ASN A 69 -12.27 -9.62 -8.53
C ASN A 69 -11.54 -8.51 -9.29
N ASN A 70 -11.10 -7.42 -8.66
CA ASN A 70 -10.46 -6.33 -9.40
C ASN A 70 -8.95 -6.25 -9.20
N LEU A 71 -8.43 -6.87 -8.14
CA LEU A 71 -7.01 -6.71 -7.79
C LEU A 71 -6.06 -7.35 -8.82
N HIS A 72 -6.50 -8.39 -9.55
CA HIS A 72 -5.73 -8.96 -10.67
C HIS A 72 -5.39 -7.95 -11.78
N ARG A 73 -6.11 -6.82 -11.84
CA ARG A 73 -5.89 -5.73 -12.80
C ARG A 73 -4.93 -4.66 -12.29
N LEU A 74 -4.41 -4.82 -11.07
CA LEU A 74 -3.50 -3.86 -10.46
C LEU A 74 -2.29 -3.60 -11.36
N GLN A 75 -1.69 -4.66 -11.92
CA GLN A 75 -0.55 -4.51 -12.84
C GLN A 75 -0.89 -3.59 -14.02
N GLY A 76 -1.97 -3.89 -14.75
CA GLY A 76 -2.36 -3.11 -15.93
C GLY A 76 -2.72 -1.65 -15.60
N ALA A 77 -3.32 -1.41 -14.43
CA ALA A 77 -3.59 -0.06 -13.94
C ALA A 77 -2.29 0.71 -13.62
N LEU A 78 -1.31 0.06 -12.98
CA LEU A 78 -0.04 0.67 -12.60
C LEU A 78 0.90 0.91 -13.80
N GLU A 79 0.84 0.08 -14.84
CA GLU A 79 1.58 0.30 -16.09
C GLU A 79 1.20 1.63 -16.77
N GLY A 80 -0.02 2.14 -16.51
CA GLY A 80 -0.47 3.44 -16.99
C GLY A 80 0.03 4.65 -16.19
N LEU A 81 0.80 4.45 -15.11
CA LEU A 81 1.20 5.48 -14.16
C LEU A 81 2.74 5.56 -14.03
N PRO A 82 3.45 6.00 -15.10
CA PRO A 82 4.91 5.93 -15.15
C PRO A 82 5.61 6.83 -14.12
N MET A 83 4.96 7.93 -13.71
CA MET A 83 5.52 8.90 -12.74
C MET A 83 5.13 8.61 -11.29
N LEU A 84 4.49 7.47 -11.00
CA LEU A 84 4.01 7.16 -9.67
C LEU A 84 5.17 6.93 -8.71
N ARG A 85 5.29 7.80 -7.70
CA ARG A 85 6.31 7.77 -6.64
C ARG A 85 5.76 7.24 -5.31
N SER A 86 4.48 7.37 -5.06
CA SER A 86 3.83 6.90 -3.83
C SER A 86 2.58 6.08 -4.12
N LEU A 87 2.50 4.88 -3.54
CA LEU A 87 1.33 4.00 -3.61
C LEU A 87 0.88 3.61 -2.21
N THR A 88 -0.36 3.91 -1.88
CA THR A 88 -1.02 3.47 -0.65
C THR A 88 -2.14 2.51 -0.98
N LEU A 89 -2.10 1.30 -0.41
CA LEU A 89 -3.22 0.36 -0.40
C LEU A 89 -3.87 0.41 0.98
N ASP A 90 -5.18 0.65 1.05
CA ASP A 90 -5.92 0.77 2.31
C ASP A 90 -7.11 -0.20 2.34
N CYS A 91 -7.17 -1.07 3.36
CA CYS A 91 -8.20 -2.09 3.51
C CYS A 91 -8.32 -3.04 2.31
N VAL A 92 -7.19 -3.41 1.69
CA VAL A 92 -7.15 -4.33 0.55
C VAL A 92 -6.71 -5.73 0.98
N ASP A 93 -7.43 -6.77 0.54
CA ASP A 93 -6.97 -8.15 0.62
C ASP A 93 -6.09 -8.50 -0.58
N LEU A 94 -4.86 -8.97 -0.33
CA LEU A 94 -3.86 -9.18 -1.37
C LEU A 94 -3.73 -10.64 -1.83
N GLU A 95 -4.65 -11.53 -1.40
CA GLU A 95 -4.80 -12.92 -1.84
C GLU A 95 -3.48 -13.71 -1.90
N ASN A 96 -2.78 -13.81 -0.77
CA ASN A 96 -1.45 -14.42 -0.65
C ASN A 96 -0.38 -13.73 -1.52
N GLY A 97 -0.42 -12.40 -1.59
CA GLY A 97 0.62 -11.47 -2.04
C GLY A 97 1.07 -11.58 -3.50
N GLY A 98 0.52 -12.52 -4.26
CA GLY A 98 0.79 -12.70 -5.68
C GLY A 98 0.59 -11.40 -6.48
N GLN A 99 -0.40 -10.59 -6.09
CA GLN A 99 -0.75 -9.34 -6.77
C GLN A 99 0.28 -8.23 -6.54
N LEU A 100 1.04 -8.25 -5.45
CA LEU A 100 2.07 -7.24 -5.21
C LEU A 100 3.34 -7.47 -6.03
N ASN A 101 3.55 -8.67 -6.60
CA ASN A 101 4.73 -8.96 -7.40
C ASN A 101 4.89 -8.01 -8.59
N CYS A 102 3.79 -7.47 -9.12
CA CYS A 102 3.86 -6.49 -10.21
C CYS A 102 4.66 -5.23 -9.83
N LEU A 103 4.65 -4.82 -8.55
CA LEU A 103 5.39 -3.65 -8.04
C LEU A 103 6.91 -3.77 -8.19
N SER A 104 7.42 -4.98 -8.38
CA SER A 104 8.83 -5.17 -8.70
C SER A 104 9.19 -4.71 -10.12
N LYS A 105 8.22 -4.57 -11.03
CA LYS A 105 8.42 -4.25 -12.45
C LYS A 105 7.67 -2.99 -12.91
N THR A 106 6.51 -2.70 -12.31
CA THR A 106 5.69 -1.52 -12.61
C THR A 106 6.11 -0.33 -11.77
N CYS A 107 5.73 0.88 -12.20
CA CYS A 107 6.03 2.14 -11.52
C CYS A 107 7.55 2.29 -11.24
N PRO A 108 8.35 2.56 -12.29
CA PRO A 108 9.80 2.69 -12.15
C PRO A 108 10.22 3.68 -11.06
N GLU A 109 9.47 4.77 -10.91
CA GLU A 109 9.74 5.86 -9.97
C GLU A 109 9.17 5.63 -8.57
N LEU A 110 8.61 4.45 -8.27
CA LEU A 110 7.98 4.17 -6.98
C LEU A 110 9.02 4.17 -5.85
N GLU A 111 8.88 5.15 -4.97
CA GLU A 111 9.72 5.39 -3.79
C GLU A 111 9.00 4.99 -2.50
N CYS A 112 7.68 5.17 -2.41
CA CYS A 112 6.91 4.91 -1.20
C CYS A 112 5.82 3.87 -1.46
N LEU A 113 5.80 2.82 -0.64
CA LEU A 113 4.73 1.83 -0.60
C LEU A 113 4.15 1.80 0.81
N SER A 114 2.84 2.03 0.95
CA SER A 114 2.14 1.97 2.22
C SER A 114 1.02 0.94 2.16
N LEU A 115 1.01 -0.01 3.09
CA LEU A 115 -0.05 -0.98 3.30
C LEU A 115 -0.79 -0.63 4.59
N VAL A 116 -2.03 -0.18 4.48
CA VAL A 116 -2.86 0.26 5.60
C VAL A 116 -4.01 -0.72 5.76
N ARG A 117 -4.04 -1.48 6.86
CA ARG A 117 -5.07 -2.47 7.18
C ARG A 117 -5.28 -3.47 6.04
N CYS A 118 -4.22 -3.78 5.29
CA CYS A 118 -4.23 -4.80 4.26
C CYS A 118 -4.13 -6.19 4.87
N THR A 119 -4.63 -7.19 4.16
CA THR A 119 -4.51 -8.61 4.51
C THR A 119 -3.92 -9.39 3.35
N GLY A 120 -3.62 -10.67 3.56
CA GLY A 120 -3.22 -11.57 2.49
C GLY A 120 -1.86 -11.28 1.86
N TYR A 121 -0.94 -10.59 2.54
CA TYR A 121 0.46 -10.48 2.12
C TYR A 121 1.39 -11.15 3.13
N THR A 122 2.57 -11.54 2.68
CA THR A 122 3.65 -12.05 3.54
C THR A 122 4.84 -11.08 3.56
N LEU A 123 5.61 -11.06 4.64
CA LEU A 123 6.83 -10.27 4.74
C LEU A 123 7.91 -10.76 3.77
N VAL A 124 7.95 -12.06 3.47
CA VAL A 124 8.85 -12.62 2.45
C VAL A 124 8.58 -11.97 1.09
N GLU A 125 7.32 -11.81 0.69
CA GLU A 125 6.98 -11.16 -0.57
C GLU A 125 7.35 -9.68 -0.58
N LEU A 126 7.09 -8.96 0.51
CA LEU A 126 7.50 -7.57 0.64
C LEU A 126 9.03 -7.42 0.53
N ARG A 127 9.78 -8.31 1.18
CA ARG A 127 11.24 -8.39 1.04
C ARG A 127 11.64 -8.62 -0.42
N LEU A 128 11.05 -9.60 -1.09
CA LEU A 128 11.36 -9.90 -2.50
C LEU A 128 11.08 -8.73 -3.42
N ILE A 129 10.03 -7.94 -3.18
CA ILE A 129 9.74 -6.72 -3.93
C ILE A 129 10.87 -5.70 -3.74
N VAL A 130 11.29 -5.46 -2.50
CA VAL A 130 12.38 -4.54 -2.17
C VAL A 130 13.70 -5.00 -2.83
N GLU A 131 14.06 -6.27 -2.68
CA GLU A 131 15.29 -6.84 -3.25
C GLU A 131 15.29 -6.76 -4.79
N ARG A 132 14.18 -7.11 -5.45
CA ARG A 132 14.07 -7.02 -6.91
C ARG A 132 14.18 -5.58 -7.40
N ARG A 133 13.55 -4.63 -6.72
CA ARG A 133 13.65 -3.20 -7.10
C ARG A 133 15.08 -2.68 -6.93
N LYS A 134 15.78 -3.07 -5.85
CA LYS A 134 17.20 -2.76 -5.67
C LYS A 134 18.07 -3.36 -6.77
N ALA A 135 17.80 -4.59 -7.19
CA ALA A 135 18.55 -5.23 -8.27
C ALA A 135 18.33 -4.58 -9.65
N LEU A 136 17.20 -3.90 -9.86
CA LEU A 136 16.84 -3.28 -11.14
C LEU A 136 17.40 -1.87 -11.34
N ARG A 137 17.73 -1.14 -10.27
CA ARG A 137 18.21 0.25 -10.36
C ARG A 137 19.34 0.50 -9.38
N GLU A 138 20.47 0.99 -9.90
CA GLU A 138 21.63 1.40 -9.08
C GLU A 138 21.35 2.62 -8.18
N THR A 139 20.29 3.40 -8.43
CA THR A 139 20.12 4.74 -7.82
C THR A 139 18.73 5.09 -7.27
N ASP A 140 17.64 4.48 -7.73
CA ASP A 140 16.29 4.79 -7.22
C ASP A 140 15.51 3.52 -6.86
N SER A 141 15.78 3.05 -5.64
CA SER A 141 15.07 1.94 -5.03
C SER A 141 13.84 2.42 -4.25
N LEU A 142 12.98 1.49 -3.84
CA LEU A 142 11.89 1.81 -2.91
C LEU A 142 12.52 2.41 -1.65
N ARG A 143 12.22 3.69 -1.35
CA ARG A 143 12.77 4.47 -0.22
C ARG A 143 11.99 4.32 1.07
N ARG A 144 10.72 3.96 0.97
CA ARG A 144 9.86 3.79 2.14
C ARG A 144 8.90 2.63 1.94
N LEU A 145 8.85 1.75 2.93
CA LEU A 145 7.82 0.73 3.07
C LEU A 145 7.11 0.96 4.40
N ALA A 146 5.83 1.26 4.39
CA ALA A 146 5.05 1.43 5.61
C ALA A 146 3.98 0.35 5.68
N VAL A 147 3.86 -0.28 6.84
CA VAL A 147 2.86 -1.31 7.11
C VAL A 147 2.14 -0.92 8.39
N HIS A 148 0.87 -0.57 8.27
CA HIS A 148 -0.02 -0.15 9.36
C HIS A 148 -1.15 -1.17 9.46
N GLY A 149 -1.35 -1.86 10.58
CA GLY A 149 -2.42 -2.87 10.67
C GLY A 149 -2.28 -3.85 11.81
N MET A 150 -3.11 -4.90 11.86
CA MET A 150 -3.00 -5.97 12.87
C MET A 150 -2.00 -7.04 12.42
N PHE A 151 -1.08 -7.41 13.31
CA PHE A 151 0.13 -8.23 13.04
C PHE A 151 -0.12 -9.72 13.31
N ASP A 152 -1.31 -10.24 13.05
CA ASP A 152 -1.71 -11.53 13.61
C ASP A 152 -1.06 -12.76 12.93
N ASN A 153 -0.31 -12.56 11.84
CA ASN A 153 0.02 -13.62 10.89
C ASN A 153 1.52 -13.97 10.73
N TRP A 154 2.45 -13.31 11.43
CA TRP A 154 3.90 -13.59 11.27
C TRP A 154 4.39 -14.79 12.08
N ARG A 155 3.73 -15.94 11.90
CA ARG A 155 3.92 -17.12 12.75
C ARG A 155 5.06 -18.03 12.29
N THR A 156 5.56 -17.85 11.06
CA THR A 156 6.62 -18.72 10.51
C THR A 156 8.01 -18.14 10.75
N LEU A 157 9.02 -19.02 10.79
CA LEU A 157 10.43 -18.62 10.92
C LEU A 157 10.86 -17.72 9.76
N SER A 158 10.43 -18.02 8.54
CA SER A 158 10.72 -17.22 7.35
C SER A 158 10.15 -15.81 7.43
N GLU A 159 8.94 -15.64 8.00
CA GLU A 159 8.34 -14.33 8.23
C GLU A 159 9.12 -13.55 9.29
N ARG A 160 9.58 -14.22 10.35
CA ARG A 160 10.43 -13.60 11.37
C ARG A 160 11.77 -13.16 10.81
N GLU A 161 12.40 -13.97 9.96
CA GLU A 161 13.64 -13.62 9.27
C GLU A 161 13.43 -12.46 8.30
N ALA A 162 12.35 -12.46 7.54
CA ALA A 162 12.00 -11.35 6.65
C ALA A 162 11.72 -10.07 7.44
N MET A 163 11.05 -10.17 8.59
CA MET A 163 10.85 -9.05 9.52
C MET A 163 12.19 -8.52 9.99
N LEU A 164 13.05 -9.38 10.54
CA LEU A 164 14.37 -9.01 11.02
C LEU A 164 15.22 -8.39 9.92
N TRP A 165 15.20 -8.95 8.71
CA TRP A 165 15.90 -8.41 7.54
C TRP A 165 15.39 -7.01 7.19
N LEU A 166 14.07 -6.86 7.05
CA LEU A 166 13.44 -5.58 6.78
C LEU A 166 13.86 -4.58 7.86
N THR A 167 13.84 -4.95 9.14
CA THR A 167 14.09 -4.07 10.30
C THR A 167 15.55 -3.82 10.67
N GLY A 168 16.45 -4.75 10.35
CA GLY A 168 17.77 -4.88 10.98
C GLY A 168 18.93 -4.45 10.08
N GLU A 169 18.77 -4.49 8.76
CA GLU A 169 19.72 -3.85 7.84
C GLU A 169 19.49 -2.33 7.71
N TRP A 170 18.33 -1.83 8.15
CA TRP A 170 17.83 -0.49 7.81
C TRP A 170 17.40 0.22 9.10
N ASN A 171 18.26 1.11 9.61
CA ASN A 171 18.08 1.90 10.84
C ASN A 171 16.61 2.33 11.06
N ARG A 172 15.92 1.69 12.00
CA ARG A 172 14.47 1.88 12.21
C ARG A 172 14.11 2.64 13.47
N TYR A 173 13.13 3.53 13.32
CA TYR A 173 12.20 3.88 14.39
C TYR A 173 10.99 2.94 14.32
N PHE A 174 10.87 2.02 15.27
CA PHE A 174 9.56 1.43 15.56
C PHE A 174 8.77 2.48 16.34
N ILE A 175 7.87 3.20 15.67
CA ILE A 175 6.96 4.09 16.38
C ILE A 175 5.79 3.23 16.86
N PHE A 176 5.96 2.65 18.05
CA PHE A 176 4.82 2.20 18.83
C PHE A 176 4.11 3.46 19.33
N LYS A 177 3.00 3.84 18.69
CA LYS A 177 2.06 4.83 19.24
C LYS A 177 0.97 4.05 19.97
N PRO A 178 1.07 3.85 21.29
CA PRO A 178 -0.11 3.44 22.04
C PRO A 178 -1.16 4.54 21.88
N GLU A 179 -2.42 4.17 21.69
CA GLU A 179 -3.51 5.14 21.74
C GLU A 179 -3.50 5.79 23.11
N SER A 180 -2.96 7.00 23.21
CA SER A 180 -3.13 7.83 24.38
C SER A 180 -4.57 8.33 24.38
N GLY A 181 -5.47 7.60 25.02
CA GLY A 181 -6.54 8.26 25.77
C GLY A 181 -7.99 7.80 25.63
N ARG A 182 -8.34 6.63 25.07
CA ARG A 182 -9.69 6.06 25.29
C ARG A 182 -9.68 4.54 25.41
N GLU A 183 -9.90 4.07 26.63
CA GLU A 183 -10.24 2.68 26.97
C GLU A 183 -11.62 2.31 26.40
N GLU A 184 -11.74 2.12 25.09
CA GLU A 184 -12.89 1.42 24.51
C GLU A 184 -12.41 0.48 23.41
N ALA A 185 -12.11 -0.77 23.80
CA ALA A 185 -11.98 -1.95 22.93
C ALA A 185 -11.14 -1.78 21.63
N GLY A 186 -10.16 -0.89 21.63
CA GLY A 186 -9.31 -0.60 20.46
C GLY A 186 -8.14 -1.57 20.38
N GLY A 187 -8.11 -2.42 19.36
CA GLY A 187 -6.95 -3.27 19.09
C GLY A 187 -5.69 -2.41 18.92
N SER A 188 -4.59 -2.81 19.57
CA SER A 188 -3.29 -2.16 19.38
C SER A 188 -2.87 -2.24 17.91
N TYR A 189 -2.88 -1.10 17.21
CA TYR A 189 -2.31 -1.00 15.88
C TYR A 189 -0.81 -0.80 16.01
N ILE A 190 -0.03 -1.75 15.49
CA ILE A 190 1.39 -1.52 15.31
C ILE A 190 1.57 -0.84 13.95
N SER A 191 2.54 0.07 13.88
CA SER A 191 2.91 0.74 12.65
C SER A 191 4.39 0.47 12.46
N ALA A 192 4.71 -0.31 11.43
CA ALA A 192 6.09 -0.54 11.03
C ALA A 192 6.38 0.38 9.84
N VAL A 193 7.17 1.42 10.05
CA VAL A 193 7.70 2.27 8.98
C VAL A 193 9.16 1.88 8.74
N MET A 194 9.49 1.65 7.49
CA MET A 194 10.80 1.25 6.99
C MET A 194 11.30 2.36 6.08
N ASP A 195 12.34 3.11 6.47
CA ASP A 195 13.08 3.94 5.51
C ASP A 195 14.23 3.10 4.92
N LEU A 196 14.27 3.04 3.59
CA LEU A 196 15.12 2.21 2.75
C LEU A 196 16.09 3.14 1.99
N ILE A 197 17.18 3.55 2.63
CA ILE A 197 18.27 4.42 2.11
C ILE A 197 18.87 3.96 0.75
#